data_AF-E2CKY0-F1
#
_entry.id   AF-E2CKY0-F1
#
_cell.length_a   1.000
_cell.length_b   1.000
_cell.length_c   1.000
_cell.angle_alpha   90.00
_cell.angle_beta   90.00
_cell.angle_gamma   90.00
#
_symmetry.space_group_name_H-M   'P 1'
#
loop_
_entity.id
_entity.type
_entity.pdbx_description
1 polymer ?
#
loop_
_entity_poly.entity_id
_entity_poly.type
_entity_poly.pdbx_seq_one_letter_code
_entity_poly.pdbx_strand_id
1 'polypeptide(L)' 'MTSESALKNLWINDPRTKIPGPRQALAIAATAIASRSCLVTRNTSDYEQIDRYFSLPGLINPIDHEPSTSPHSAITIH' A
#
# COMPACT_ATOMS: atom_id res chain seq x y z
N MET A 1 4.95 -6.05 -19.43
CA MET A 1 4.81 -4.81 -18.63
C MET A 1 3.48 -4.19 -18.98
N THR A 2 2.57 -4.06 -18.02
CA THR A 2 1.22 -3.53 -18.25
C THR A 2 1.29 -2.03 -18.52
N SER A 3 1.04 -1.65 -19.77
CA SER A 3 1.06 -0.27 -20.28
C SER A 3 -0.23 0.49 -19.96
N GLU A 4 -0.70 0.42 -18.72
CA GLU A 4 -1.91 1.16 -18.32
C GLU A 4 -1.59 2.64 -18.22
N SER A 5 -2.05 3.43 -19.21
CA SER A 5 -1.75 4.87 -19.31
C SER A 5 -2.20 5.64 -18.07
N ALA A 6 -3.20 5.14 -17.33
CA ALA A 6 -3.69 5.75 -16.09
C ALA A 6 -2.68 5.71 -14.93
N LEU A 7 -1.71 4.78 -14.97
CA LEU A 7 -0.70 4.63 -13.93
C LEU A 7 0.62 5.31 -14.29
N LYS A 8 0.73 5.98 -15.45
CA LYS A 8 1.94 6.74 -15.84
C LYS A 8 2.31 7.83 -14.84
N ASN A 9 1.33 8.42 -14.15
CA ASN A 9 1.58 9.40 -13.08
C ASN A 9 2.28 8.78 -11.86
N LEU A 10 2.24 7.45 -11.73
CA LEU A 10 2.96 6.68 -10.73
C LEU A 10 4.33 6.21 -11.21
N TRP A 11 4.85 6.75 -12.32
CA TRP A 11 6.21 6.50 -12.78
C TRP A 11 7.09 7.72 -12.50
N ILE A 12 8.25 7.52 -11.90
CA ILE A 12 9.24 8.58 -11.69
C ILE A 12 10.09 8.66 -12.96
N ASN A 13 10.05 9.81 -13.62
CA ASN A 13 11.09 10.20 -14.57
C ASN A 13 12.32 10.63 -13.75
N ASP A 14 13.19 9.69 -13.38
CA ASP A 14 14.51 10.03 -12.84
C ASP A 14 15.41 10.41 -14.02
N PRO A 15 15.89 11.66 -14.12
CA PRO A 15 16.73 12.12 -15.23
C PRO A 15 18.08 11.37 -15.33
N ARG A 16 18.48 10.62 -14.31
CA ARG A 16 19.67 9.77 -14.31
C ARG A 16 19.42 8.39 -14.92
N THR A 17 18.16 8.01 -15.12
CA THR A 17 17.75 6.74 -15.70
C THR A 17 17.07 6.95 -17.04
N LYS A 18 17.49 6.24 -18.10
CA LYS A 18 16.87 6.34 -19.44
C LYS A 18 15.45 5.79 -19.50
N ILE A 19 15.04 5.00 -18.50
CA ILE A 19 13.75 4.32 -18.44
C ILE A 19 13.06 4.81 -17.17
N PRO A 20 11.89 5.45 -17.26
CA PRO A 20 11.15 5.81 -16.07
C PRO A 20 10.88 4.57 -15.22
N GLY A 21 11.03 4.72 -13.91
CA GLY A 21 10.86 3.63 -12.95
C GLY A 21 9.51 3.73 -12.23
N PRO A 22 9.01 2.62 -11.66
CA PRO A 22 7.83 2.67 -10.80
C PRO A 22 8.10 3.59 -9.59
N ARG A 23 7.15 4.47 -9.23
CA ARG A 23 7.14 5.12 -7.90
C ARG A 23 7.20 4.03 -6.85
N GLN A 24 7.83 4.34 -5.70
CA GLN A 24 7.87 3.44 -4.55
C GLN A 24 6.49 2.86 -4.23
N ALA A 25 5.42 3.66 -4.31
CA ALA A 25 4.04 3.20 -4.12
C ALA A 25 3.64 2.04 -5.06
N LEU A 26 4.04 2.07 -6.33
CA LEU A 26 3.73 1.01 -7.29
C LEU A 26 4.51 -0.28 -6.97
N ALA A 27 5.78 -0.15 -6.55
CA ALA A 27 6.58 -1.29 -6.12
C ALA A 27 6.01 -1.95 -4.84
N ILE A 28 5.56 -1.13 -3.88
CA ILE A 28 4.92 -1.61 -2.64
C ILE A 28 3.59 -2.29 -2.99
N ALA A 29 2.75 -1.68 -3.82
CA ALA A 29 1.48 -2.27 -4.25
C ALA A 29 1.67 -3.61 -4.96
N ALA A 30 2.62 -3.68 -5.91
CA ALA A 30 2.96 -4.93 -6.60
C ALA A 30 3.42 -6.02 -5.63
N THR A 31 4.21 -5.64 -4.61
CA THR A 31 4.68 -6.56 -3.58
C THR A 31 3.51 -7.07 -2.71
N ALA A 32 2.58 -6.20 -2.33
CA ALA A 32 1.40 -6.57 -1.56
C ALA A 32 0.51 -7.55 -2.35
N ILE A 33 0.27 -7.29 -3.64
CA ILE A 33 -0.49 -8.18 -4.52
C ILE A 33 0.20 -9.53 -4.66
N ALA A 34 1.50 -9.53 -4.96
CA ALA A 34 2.28 -10.76 -5.18
C ALA A 34 2.34 -11.64 -3.92
N SER A 35 2.46 -11.01 -2.75
CA SER A 35 2.47 -11.69 -1.44
C SER A 35 1.09 -11.98 -0.88
N ARG A 36 0.01 -11.54 -1.55
CA ARG A 36 -1.38 -11.58 -1.04
C ARG A 36 -1.53 -10.95 0.35
N SER A 37 -0.77 -9.89 0.62
CA SER A 37 -0.76 -9.21 1.91
C SER A 37 -1.66 -7.98 1.90
N CYS A 38 -2.26 -7.68 3.06
CA CYS A 38 -2.97 -6.42 3.27
C CYS A 38 -1.98 -5.26 3.35
N LEU A 39 -2.25 -4.19 2.62
CA LEU A 39 -1.45 -2.98 2.64
C LEU A 39 -1.94 -2.06 3.76
N VAL A 40 -1.08 -1.76 4.74
CA VAL A 40 -1.39 -0.83 5.83
C VAL A 40 -0.62 0.46 5.62
N THR A 41 -1.32 1.57 5.38
CA THR A 41 -0.69 2.86 5.08
C THR A 41 -1.60 4.03 5.42
N ARG A 42 -1.02 5.15 5.88
CA ARG A 42 -1.76 6.40 6.11
C ARG A 42 -2.14 7.11 4.82
N ASN A 43 -1.39 6.87 3.75
CA ASN A 43 -1.62 7.53 2.47
C ASN A 43 -2.36 6.56 1.55
N THR A 44 -3.67 6.39 1.76
CA THR A 44 -4.49 5.43 0.99
C THR A 44 -4.79 5.91 -0.42
N SER A 45 -4.83 7.23 -0.66
CA SER A 45 -5.27 7.82 -1.93
C SER A 45 -4.53 7.29 -3.17
N ASP A 46 -3.19 7.19 -3.11
CA ASP A 46 -2.39 6.62 -4.21
C ASP A 46 -2.74 5.13 -4.47
N TYR A 47 -3.06 4.38 -3.42
CA TYR A 47 -3.34 2.95 -3.50
C TYR A 47 -4.80 2.65 -3.86
N GLU A 48 -5.75 3.52 -3.52
CA GLU A 48 -7.13 3.45 -4.01
C GLU A 48 -7.18 3.60 -5.54
N GLN A 49 -6.32 4.45 -6.10
CA GLN A 49 -6.19 4.57 -7.55
C GLN A 49 -5.61 3.29 -8.17
N ILE A 50 -4.63 2.66 -7.51
CA ILE A 50 -4.06 1.38 -7.97
C ILE A 50 -5.11 0.26 -7.86
N ASP A 51 -5.84 0.19 -6.76
CA ASP A 51 -6.86 -0.84 -6.48
C ASP A 51 -7.94 -0.90 -7.56
N ARG A 52 -8.29 0.26 -8.14
CA ARG A 52 -9.24 0.37 -9.26
C ARG A 52 -8.78 -0.39 -10.51
N TYR A 53 -7.46 -0.50 -10.75
CA TYR A 53 -6.89 -1.19 -11.91
C TYR A 53 -6.33 -2.58 -11.55
N PHE A 54 -5.80 -2.73 -10.34
CA PHE A 54 -5.19 -3.94 -9.81
C PHE A 54 -5.69 -4.17 -8.40
N SER A 55 -6.66 -5.08 -8.25
CA SER A 55 -7.28 -5.37 -6.95
C SER A 55 -6.24 -5.72 -5.91
N LEU A 56 -6.17 -4.89 -4.87
CA LEU A 56 -5.33 -5.11 -3.72
C LEU A 56 -6.00 -6.13 -2.79
N PRO A 57 -5.22 -7.02 -2.14
CA PRO A 57 -5.77 -7.99 -1.18
C PRO A 57 -6.46 -7.33 0.02
N GLY A 58 -6.11 -6.08 0.31
CA GLY A 58 -6.69 -5.25 1.35
C GLY A 58 -5.92 -3.94 1.46
N LEU A 59 -6.62 -2.87 1.86
CA LEU A 59 -6.05 -1.55 2.10
C LEU A 59 -6.61 -1.02 3.43
N ILE A 60 -5.73 -0.78 4.40
CA ILE A 60 -6.08 -0.35 5.74
C ILE A 60 -5.38 0.96 6.05
N ASN A 61 -6.15 1.97 6.48
CA ASN A 61 -5.60 3.17 7.09
C ASN A 61 -5.42 2.94 8.59
N PRO A 62 -4.17 2.93 9.12
CA PRO A 62 -3.92 2.67 10.53
C PRO A 62 -4.41 3.79 11.47
N ILE A 63 -4.92 4.91 10.96
CA ILE A 63 -5.57 5.95 11.78
C ILE A 63 -7.06 5.67 11.97
N ASP A 64 -7.72 5.07 10.97
CA ASP A 64 -9.15 4.74 11.05
C ASP A 64 -9.39 3.53 11.96
N HIS A 65 -8.37 2.69 12.13
CA HIS A 65 -8.36 1.64 13.13
C HIS A 65 -7.68 2.17 14.39
N GLU A 66 -8.48 2.53 15.40
CA GLU A 66 -8.01 2.66 16.78
C GLU A 66 -7.11 1.45 17.08
N PRO A 67 -5.85 1.64 17.47
CA PRO A 67 -5.07 0.53 17.97
C PRO A 67 -5.87 -0.02 19.15
N SER A 68 -6.39 -1.23 19.01
CA SER A 68 -7.02 -1.94 20.11
C SER A 68 -5.92 -2.35 21.09
N THR A 69 -5.26 -1.37 21.70
CA THR A 69 -4.55 -1.53 22.96
C THR A 69 -5.63 -1.64 24.03
N SER A 70 -6.40 -2.72 24.00
CA SER A 70 -6.90 -3.24 25.27
C SER A 70 -5.67 -3.70 26.03
N PRO A 71 -5.32 -3.10 27.18
CA PRO A 71 -4.37 -3.72 28.07
C PRO A 71 -4.98 -5.06 28.47
N HIS A 72 -4.38 -6.13 27.96
CA HIS A 72 -4.65 -7.50 28.38
C HIS A 72 -4.68 -7.51 29.90
N SER A 73 -5.82 -7.94 30.43
CA SER A 73 -6.17 -8.00 31.84
C SER A 73 -4.94 -8.31 32.70
N ALA A 74 -4.67 -7.42 33.66
CA ALA A 74 -3.80 -7.74 34.77
C ALA A 74 -4.33 -9.02 35.42
N ILE A 75 -3.57 -10.11 35.29
CA ILE A 75 -3.83 -11.36 36.00
C ILE A 75 -3.64 -11.04 37.49
N THR A 76 -4.76 -10.83 38.18
CA THR A 76 -4.79 -10.84 39.66
C THR A 76 -4.56 -12.29 40.08
N ILE A 77 -3.36 -12.57 40.59
CA ILE A 77 -3.06 -13.82 41.28
C ILE A 77 -3.59 -13.68 42.71
N HIS A 78 -4.53 -14.55 43.07
CA HIS A 78 -5.15 -14.66 44.40
C HIS A 78 -4.24 -15.34 45.41
#